data_AF-A0A349EWA2-F1
#
_entry.id   AF-A0A349EWA2-F1
#
_cell.length_a   1.000
_cell.length_b   1.000
_cell.length_c   1.000
_cell.angle_alpha   90.00
_cell.angle_beta   90.00
_cell.angle_gamma   90.00
#
_symmetry.space_group_name_H-M   'P 1'
#
loop_
_entity.id
_entity.type
_entity.pdbx_description
1 polymer ?
#
loop_
_entity_poly.entity_id
_entity_poly.type
_entity_poly.pdbx_seq_one_letter_code
_entity_poly.pdbx_strand_id
1 'polypeptide(L)'
;EASINFTVSTMGKHKVPLMLNSDWNDCLNTVCRKGKGESIMAAEQFVLACLDLVKIEKELGRDYSFYEDAAKKQAKVLNEDMFEEDHYIRAFTDSGIRVGGSKEKCGRIWINSNSWAVFSSVADNKRGNIVMDSVMKYCNTPFGLAIQYPPLERNYPSKEEEISFATPGIGENGGVFCHANTWAIIAYCMLNR
;
A
#
# COMPACT_ATOMS: atom_id res chain seq x y z
N GLU A 1 0.08 -6.27 21.04
CA GLU A 1 1.12 -7.32 20.89
C GLU A 1 0.76 -8.45 19.91
N ALA A 2 -0.23 -9.30 20.17
CA ALA A 2 -0.52 -10.49 19.33
C ALA A 2 -0.68 -10.18 17.83
N SER A 3 -1.38 -9.10 17.48
CA SER A 3 -1.54 -8.66 16.09
C SER A 3 -0.22 -8.25 15.43
N ILE A 4 0.69 -7.62 16.18
CA ILE A 4 2.01 -7.23 15.67
C ILE A 4 2.87 -8.48 15.47
N ASN A 5 2.85 -9.40 16.43
CA ASN A 5 3.56 -10.68 16.31
C ASN A 5 3.07 -11.49 15.11
N PHE A 6 1.76 -11.49 14.85
CA PHE A 6 1.20 -12.12 13.65
C PHE A 6 1.86 -11.56 12.39
N THR A 7 1.85 -10.24 12.20
CA THR A 7 2.44 -9.62 11.01
C THR A 7 3.95 -9.88 10.90
N VAL A 8 4.70 -9.76 12.00
CA VAL A 8 6.14 -10.07 12.03
C VAL A 8 6.43 -11.52 11.61
N SER A 9 5.58 -12.47 12.04
CA SER A 9 5.72 -13.89 11.70
C SER A 9 5.21 -14.27 10.30
N THR A 10 4.54 -13.34 9.60
CA THR A 10 3.90 -13.57 8.30
C THR A 10 4.46 -12.64 7.22
N MET A 11 5.78 -12.45 7.23
CA MET A 11 6.49 -11.70 6.19
C MET A 11 6.79 -12.59 4.98
N GLY A 12 6.68 -12.02 3.79
CA GLY A 12 7.09 -12.68 2.54
C GLY A 12 8.56 -12.49 2.21
N LYS A 13 8.93 -12.88 0.99
CA LYS A 13 10.33 -12.89 0.50
C LYS A 13 10.97 -11.50 0.52
N HIS A 14 10.18 -10.45 0.31
CA HIS A 14 10.65 -9.07 0.23
C HIS A 14 10.58 -8.35 1.58
N LYS A 15 10.35 -9.09 2.69
CA LYS A 15 10.23 -8.53 4.05
C LYS A 15 9.04 -7.55 4.16
N VAL A 16 7.97 -7.86 3.43
CA VAL A 16 6.68 -7.17 3.46
C VAL A 16 5.63 -8.18 3.92
N PRO A 17 4.57 -7.79 4.66
CA PRO A 17 3.54 -8.72 5.10
C PRO A 17 2.90 -9.46 3.94
N LEU A 18 2.69 -10.76 4.13
CA LEU A 18 1.88 -11.58 3.24
C LEU A 18 0.45 -11.04 3.21
N MET A 19 -0.11 -10.99 2.02
CA MET A 19 -1.51 -10.62 1.77
C MET A 19 -2.47 -11.75 2.16
N LEU A 20 -1.96 -12.98 2.29
CA LEU A 20 -2.73 -14.19 2.58
C LEU A 20 -3.82 -14.43 1.53
N ASN A 21 -5.08 -14.10 1.82
CA ASN A 21 -6.20 -14.30 0.88
C ASN A 21 -6.60 -13.02 0.14
N SER A 22 -6.36 -11.86 0.76
CA SER A 22 -6.52 -10.51 0.21
C SER A 22 -6.08 -9.51 1.29
N ASP A 23 -5.75 -8.29 0.89
CA ASP A 23 -5.78 -7.14 1.81
C ASP A 23 -7.12 -6.41 1.71
N TRP A 24 -7.17 -5.12 2.05
CA TRP A 24 -8.39 -4.30 1.97
C TRP A 24 -9.05 -4.30 0.58
N ASN A 25 -8.29 -4.48 -0.51
CA ASN A 25 -8.87 -4.55 -1.85
C ASN A 25 -9.14 -6.01 -2.22
N ASP A 26 -10.40 -6.45 -2.03
CA ASP A 26 -10.84 -7.84 -2.26
C ASP A 26 -10.61 -8.35 -3.70
N CYS A 27 -10.48 -7.45 -4.69
CA CYS A 27 -10.14 -7.83 -6.07
C CYS A 27 -8.67 -8.23 -6.25
N LEU A 28 -7.80 -8.08 -5.24
CA LEU A 28 -6.42 -8.58 -5.31
C LEU A 28 -6.27 -10.05 -4.92
N ASN A 29 -7.38 -10.78 -4.75
CA ASN A 29 -7.34 -12.20 -4.38
C ASN A 29 -6.50 -13.09 -5.32
N THR A 30 -6.34 -12.76 -6.62
CA THR A 30 -5.46 -13.52 -7.54
C THR A 30 -3.99 -13.31 -7.28
N VAL A 31 -3.61 -12.19 -6.67
CA VAL A 31 -2.22 -11.84 -6.34
C VAL A 31 -1.65 -12.81 -5.30
N CYS A 32 -2.49 -13.42 -4.46
CA CYS A 32 -2.07 -14.18 -3.30
C CYS A 32 -2.74 -15.57 -3.15
N ARG A 33 -3.29 -16.16 -4.22
CA ARG A 33 -3.97 -17.48 -4.19
C ARG A 33 -3.13 -18.61 -3.58
N LYS A 34 -1.80 -18.53 -3.69
CA LYS A 34 -0.84 -19.52 -3.17
C LYS A 34 -0.26 -19.11 -1.81
N GLY A 35 -0.78 -18.04 -1.20
CA GLY A 35 -0.39 -17.54 0.12
C GLY A 35 1.00 -16.90 0.17
N LYS A 36 1.55 -16.48 -0.98
CA LYS A 36 2.88 -15.88 -1.11
C LYS A 36 2.87 -14.43 -1.57
N GLY A 37 1.73 -13.94 -2.07
CA GLY A 37 1.58 -12.52 -2.41
C GLY A 37 1.79 -11.60 -1.19
N GLU A 38 2.35 -10.42 -1.41
CA GLU A 38 2.75 -9.45 -0.38
C GLU A 38 2.05 -8.10 -0.59
N SER A 39 1.66 -7.43 0.50
CA SER A 39 0.90 -6.18 0.46
C SER A 39 1.68 -5.01 1.05
N ILE A 40 1.92 -3.98 0.22
CA ILE A 40 2.60 -2.76 0.66
C ILE A 40 1.69 -1.92 1.55
N MET A 41 0.40 -1.85 1.24
CA MET A 41 -0.59 -1.20 2.10
C MET A 41 -0.63 -1.83 3.50
N ALA A 42 -0.56 -3.17 3.60
CA ALA A 42 -0.52 -3.85 4.90
C ALA A 42 0.78 -3.53 5.68
N ALA A 43 1.92 -3.39 4.99
CA ALA A 43 3.16 -2.93 5.61
C ALA A 43 3.05 -1.51 6.18
N GLU A 44 2.42 -0.59 5.46
CA GLU A 44 2.20 0.79 5.91
C GLU A 44 1.25 0.82 7.12
N GLN A 45 0.15 0.06 7.07
CA GLN A 45 -0.75 -0.11 8.21
C GLN A 45 -0.02 -0.70 9.43
N PHE A 46 0.88 -1.66 9.21
CA PHE A 46 1.71 -2.24 10.26
C PHE A 46 2.64 -1.20 10.89
N VAL A 47 3.27 -0.34 10.09
CA VAL A 47 4.08 0.78 10.62
C VAL A 47 3.24 1.70 11.50
N LEU A 48 2.06 2.12 11.03
CA LEU A 48 1.17 2.99 11.82
C LEU A 48 0.79 2.33 13.15
N ALA A 49 0.35 1.06 13.11
CA ALA A 49 -0.06 0.32 14.30
C ALA A 49 1.09 0.19 15.32
N CYS A 50 2.31 -0.06 14.86
CA CYS A 50 3.49 -0.08 15.71
C CYS A 50 3.77 1.30 16.32
N LEU A 51 3.69 2.38 15.55
CA LEU A 51 3.92 3.74 16.05
C LEU A 51 2.86 4.16 17.09
N ASP A 52 1.60 3.78 16.90
CA ASP A 52 0.55 4.04 17.89
C ASP A 52 0.74 3.21 19.16
N LEU A 53 1.18 1.96 19.05
CA LEU A 53 1.56 1.16 20.21
C LEU A 53 2.77 1.73 20.96
N VAL A 54 3.77 2.29 20.27
CA VAL A 54 4.87 3.01 20.92
C VAL A 54 4.34 4.16 21.78
N LYS A 55 3.39 4.96 21.26
CA LYS A 55 2.77 6.04 22.03
C LYS A 55 2.05 5.49 23.26
N ILE A 56 1.24 4.44 23.10
CA ILE A 56 0.47 3.84 24.19
C ILE A 56 1.39 3.27 25.27
N GLU A 57 2.37 2.45 24.92
CA GLU A 57 3.27 1.83 25.89
C GLU A 57 4.13 2.87 26.62
N LYS A 58 4.54 3.94 25.91
CA LYS A 58 5.24 5.06 26.53
C LYS A 58 4.40 5.76 27.60
N GLU A 59 3.12 6.03 27.33
CA GLU A 59 2.19 6.60 28.32
C GLU A 59 1.95 5.65 29.51
N LEU A 60 2.02 4.33 29.28
CA LEU A 60 1.90 3.32 30.32
C LEU A 60 3.19 3.06 31.10
N GLY A 61 4.32 3.67 30.70
CA GLY A 61 5.64 3.44 31.31
C GLY A 61 6.17 2.02 31.08
N ARG A 62 5.78 1.38 29.97
CA ARG A 62 6.18 0.01 29.58
C ARG A 62 7.22 0.03 28.47
N ASP A 63 7.91 -1.09 28.28
CA ASP A 63 8.86 -1.23 27.17
C ASP A 63 8.12 -1.20 25.83
N TYR A 64 8.61 -0.36 24.92
CA TYR A 64 8.09 -0.18 23.57
C TYR A 64 9.12 -0.54 22.49
N SER A 65 10.31 -1.03 22.88
CA SER A 65 11.44 -1.29 21.98
C SER A 65 11.07 -2.21 20.81
N PHE A 66 10.28 -3.25 21.08
CA PHE A 66 9.78 -4.18 20.08
C PHE A 66 8.98 -3.48 18.96
N TYR A 67 8.03 -2.62 19.32
CA TYR A 67 7.19 -1.91 18.36
C TYR A 67 7.99 -0.86 17.57
N GLU A 68 8.89 -0.16 18.25
CA GLU A 68 9.75 0.83 17.62
C GLU A 68 10.68 0.19 16.58
N ASP A 69 11.32 -0.92 16.92
CA ASP A 69 12.20 -1.67 16.02
C ASP A 69 11.43 -2.25 14.83
N ALA A 70 10.23 -2.78 15.06
CA ALA A 70 9.38 -3.30 14.02
C ALA A 70 8.98 -2.21 13.01
N ALA A 71 8.55 -1.04 13.50
CA ALA A 71 8.23 0.12 12.65
C ALA A 71 9.44 0.59 11.85
N LYS A 72 10.60 0.76 12.50
CA LYS A 72 11.85 1.19 11.83
C LYS A 72 12.27 0.22 10.73
N LYS A 73 12.23 -1.09 10.99
CA LYS A 73 12.58 -2.13 10.00
C LYS A 73 11.64 -2.12 8.81
N GLN A 74 10.33 -2.06 9.04
CA GLN A 74 9.35 -2.06 7.95
C GLN A 74 9.41 -0.77 7.12
N ALA A 75 9.49 0.40 7.78
CA ALA A 75 9.62 1.68 7.10
C ALA A 75 10.89 1.76 6.24
N LYS A 76 11.99 1.15 6.69
CA LYS A 76 13.22 1.05 5.88
C LYS A 76 12.99 0.26 4.60
N VAL A 77 12.41 -0.94 4.69
CA VAL A 77 12.09 -1.78 3.51
C VAL A 77 11.18 -1.03 2.54
N LEU A 78 10.13 -0.39 3.06
CA LEU A 78 9.21 0.40 2.24
C LEU A 78 9.91 1.55 1.50
N ASN A 79 10.78 2.28 2.19
CA ASN A 79 11.43 3.45 1.64
C ASN A 79 12.61 3.15 0.70
N GLU A 80 13.30 2.04 0.89
CA GLU A 80 14.45 1.65 0.08
C GLU A 80 14.04 0.81 -1.14
N ASP A 81 13.08 -0.11 -0.98
CA ASP A 81 12.80 -1.14 -1.99
C ASP A 81 11.41 -0.98 -2.64
N MET A 82 10.49 -0.23 -2.04
CA MET A 82 9.07 -0.17 -2.48
C MET A 82 8.66 1.20 -3.05
N PHE A 83 9.52 2.21 -2.94
CA PHE A 83 9.32 3.52 -3.57
C PHE A 83 10.07 3.56 -4.92
N GLU A 84 9.33 3.77 -6.01
CA GLU A 84 9.87 3.87 -7.37
C GLU A 84 9.50 5.20 -8.02
N GLU A 85 10.52 5.99 -8.37
CA GLU A 85 10.43 7.29 -9.04
C GLU A 85 9.58 8.34 -8.28
N ASP A 86 8.27 8.17 -8.29
CA ASP A 86 7.26 9.11 -7.80
C ASP A 86 6.14 8.46 -6.97
N HIS A 87 6.14 7.15 -6.74
CA HIS A 87 5.09 6.46 -5.98
C HIS A 87 5.62 5.20 -5.27
N TYR A 88 4.85 4.70 -4.30
CA TYR A 88 5.02 3.37 -3.73
C TYR A 88 4.28 2.34 -4.56
N ILE A 89 4.93 1.19 -4.78
CA ILE A 89 4.33 0.05 -5.46
C ILE A 89 3.15 -0.51 -4.65
N ARG A 90 2.33 -1.36 -5.27
CA ARG A 90 1.12 -1.87 -4.64
C ARG A 90 1.29 -3.22 -3.94
N ALA A 91 1.95 -4.17 -4.60
CA ALA A 91 2.04 -5.55 -4.14
C ALA A 91 3.16 -6.33 -4.85
N PHE A 92 3.40 -7.54 -4.35
CA PHE A 92 4.01 -8.63 -5.13
C PHE A 92 3.02 -9.78 -5.25
N THR A 93 2.98 -10.44 -6.41
CA THR A 93 2.19 -11.67 -6.60
C THR A 93 2.85 -12.88 -5.95
N ASP A 94 2.14 -14.01 -5.91
CA ASP A 94 2.68 -15.29 -5.44
C ASP A 94 3.97 -15.75 -6.16
N SER A 95 4.12 -15.37 -7.43
CA SER A 95 5.29 -15.66 -8.26
C SER A 95 6.41 -14.61 -8.09
N GLY A 96 6.16 -13.56 -7.31
CA GLY A 96 7.08 -12.45 -7.08
C GLY A 96 7.00 -11.36 -8.15
N ILE A 97 5.96 -11.34 -8.99
CA ILE A 97 5.76 -10.25 -9.96
C ILE A 97 5.35 -8.99 -9.20
N ARG A 98 6.00 -7.87 -9.53
CA ARG A 98 5.68 -6.55 -9.01
C ARG A 98 4.33 -6.07 -9.53
N VAL A 99 3.57 -5.38 -8.69
CA VAL A 99 2.33 -4.69 -9.08
C VAL A 99 2.44 -3.22 -8.71
N GLY A 100 2.11 -2.33 -9.65
CA GLY A 100 2.21 -0.88 -9.44
C GLY A 100 3.63 -0.35 -9.45
N GLY A 101 4.51 -0.93 -10.28
CA GLY A 101 5.84 -0.37 -10.54
C GLY A 101 5.82 0.76 -11.56
N SER A 102 6.92 1.52 -11.60
CA SER A 102 7.13 2.65 -12.52
C SER A 102 6.95 2.35 -14.01
N LYS A 103 7.25 1.11 -14.41
CA LYS A 103 7.25 0.64 -15.80
C LYS A 103 5.96 -0.10 -16.22
N GLU A 104 4.98 -0.17 -15.33
CA GLU A 104 3.76 -0.91 -15.60
C GLU A 104 2.87 -0.19 -16.62
N LYS A 105 2.37 -0.93 -17.61
CA LYS A 105 1.48 -0.40 -18.65
C LYS A 105 0.08 -0.05 -18.14
N CYS A 106 -0.37 -0.74 -17.10
CA CYS A 106 -1.64 -0.52 -16.41
C CYS A 106 -1.47 -0.83 -14.92
N GLY A 107 -2.35 -0.29 -14.08
CA GLY A 107 -2.23 -0.38 -12.63
C GLY A 107 -0.91 0.15 -12.11
N ARG A 108 -0.37 1.24 -12.69
CA ARG A 108 0.90 1.83 -12.29
C ARG A 108 0.79 2.47 -10.90
N ILE A 109 -0.14 3.40 -10.73
CA ILE A 109 -0.35 4.10 -9.45
C ILE A 109 -1.60 3.59 -8.78
N TRP A 110 -1.51 3.37 -7.47
CA TRP A 110 -2.64 2.96 -6.62
C TRP A 110 -2.77 3.93 -5.46
N ILE A 111 -3.95 4.51 -5.25
CA ILE A 111 -4.13 5.49 -4.16
C ILE A 111 -4.04 4.84 -2.77
N ASN A 112 -4.25 3.52 -2.68
CA ASN A 112 -4.09 2.74 -1.45
C ASN A 112 -2.70 2.94 -0.83
N SER A 113 -1.66 2.34 -1.41
CA SER A 113 -0.31 2.41 -0.85
C SER A 113 0.23 3.85 -0.81
N ASN A 114 -0.18 4.68 -1.76
CA ASN A 114 0.34 6.05 -1.82
C ASN A 114 -0.25 6.99 -0.77
N SER A 115 -1.54 6.86 -0.46
CA SER A 115 -2.15 7.63 0.65
C SER A 115 -1.72 7.06 2.00
N TRP A 116 -1.64 5.72 2.12
CA TRP A 116 -1.22 5.06 3.35
C TRP A 116 0.26 5.28 3.67
N ALA A 117 1.14 5.44 2.68
CA ALA A 117 2.52 5.83 2.93
C ALA A 117 2.63 7.15 3.71
N VAL A 118 1.82 8.15 3.36
CA VAL A 118 1.75 9.43 4.10
C VAL A 118 1.06 9.23 5.44
N PHE A 119 -0.10 8.57 5.45
CA PHE A 119 -0.91 8.41 6.65
C PHE A 119 -0.17 7.63 7.75
N SER A 120 0.61 6.62 7.36
CA SER A 120 1.44 5.81 8.27
C SER A 120 2.76 6.47 8.67
N SER A 121 3.06 7.67 8.18
CA SER A 121 4.36 8.34 8.36
C SER A 121 5.56 7.57 7.76
N VAL A 122 5.33 6.62 6.86
CA VAL A 122 6.39 5.96 6.09
C VAL A 122 7.03 6.95 5.12
N ALA A 123 6.21 7.73 4.42
CA ALA A 123 6.66 8.84 3.60
C ALA A 123 6.84 10.08 4.49
N ASP A 124 8.05 10.63 4.51
CA ASP A 124 8.29 11.93 5.11
C ASP A 124 7.59 13.05 4.33
N ASN A 125 7.61 14.29 4.83
CA ASN A 125 6.93 15.41 4.17
C ASN A 125 7.39 15.61 2.72
N LYS A 126 8.68 15.42 2.43
CA LYS A 126 9.23 15.61 1.08
C LYS A 126 8.71 14.53 0.13
N ARG A 127 8.80 13.26 0.54
CA ARG A 127 8.37 12.11 -0.25
C ARG A 127 6.85 12.05 -0.37
N GLY A 128 6.13 12.37 0.70
CA GLY A 128 4.67 12.45 0.72
C GLY A 128 4.15 13.46 -0.30
N ASN A 129 4.81 14.62 -0.43
CA ASN A 129 4.46 15.59 -1.48
C ASN A 129 4.65 15.02 -2.89
N ILE A 130 5.78 14.35 -3.16
CA ILE A 130 6.03 13.70 -4.46
C ILE A 130 4.94 12.66 -4.78
N VAL A 131 4.64 11.80 -3.81
CA VAL A 131 3.66 10.73 -3.93
C VAL A 131 2.27 11.27 -4.20
N MET A 132 1.84 12.25 -3.41
CA MET A 132 0.50 12.82 -3.55
C MET A 132 0.39 13.71 -4.81
N ASP A 133 1.48 14.31 -5.29
CA ASP A 133 1.50 14.96 -6.61
C ASP A 133 1.29 13.96 -7.74
N SER A 134 1.89 12.76 -7.64
CA SER A 134 1.65 11.68 -8.60
C SER A 134 0.20 11.21 -8.54
N VAL A 135 -0.36 11.01 -7.35
CA VAL A 135 -1.78 10.68 -7.16
C VAL A 135 -2.70 11.73 -7.79
N MET A 136 -2.48 13.04 -7.54
CA MET A 136 -3.27 14.10 -8.19
C MET A 136 -3.12 14.09 -9.71
N LYS A 137 -1.90 13.90 -10.21
CA LYS A 137 -1.62 13.98 -11.64
C LYS A 137 -2.32 12.87 -12.43
N TYR A 138 -2.34 11.65 -11.89
CA TYR A 138 -2.77 10.47 -12.64
C TYR A 138 -4.16 9.97 -12.25
N CYS A 139 -4.56 10.10 -10.98
CA CYS A 139 -5.82 9.54 -10.50
C CYS A 139 -6.95 10.56 -10.39
N ASN A 140 -6.69 11.87 -10.50
CA ASN A 140 -7.72 12.88 -10.31
C ASN A 140 -8.75 12.92 -11.44
N THR A 141 -10.02 12.97 -11.07
CA THR A 141 -11.16 13.13 -11.97
C THR A 141 -12.11 14.20 -11.42
N PRO A 142 -13.07 14.72 -12.21
CA PRO A 142 -14.09 15.63 -11.71
C PRO A 142 -14.96 15.09 -10.56
N PHE A 143 -14.92 13.77 -10.31
CA PHE A 143 -15.76 13.09 -9.31
C PHE A 143 -14.97 12.59 -8.09
N GLY A 144 -13.65 12.76 -8.08
CA GLY A 144 -12.74 12.22 -7.06
C GLY A 144 -11.58 11.46 -7.66
N LEU A 145 -10.77 10.83 -6.82
CA LEU A 145 -9.61 10.05 -7.22
C LEU A 145 -10.01 8.64 -7.64
N ALA A 146 -9.64 8.23 -8.85
CA ALA A 146 -9.66 6.83 -9.27
C ALA A 146 -8.74 6.00 -8.38
N ILE A 147 -9.17 4.79 -8.00
CA ILE A 147 -8.43 3.95 -7.07
C ILE A 147 -7.05 3.52 -7.58
N GLN A 148 -6.92 3.37 -8.91
CA GLN A 148 -5.65 3.15 -9.57
C GLN A 148 -5.69 3.63 -11.02
N TYR A 149 -4.51 3.89 -11.61
CA TYR A 149 -4.38 4.35 -12.98
C TYR A 149 -3.09 3.86 -13.68
N PRO A 150 -3.13 3.56 -14.99
CA PRO A 150 -4.33 3.35 -15.82
C PRO A 150 -5.11 2.11 -15.38
N PRO A 151 -6.43 1.99 -15.62
CA PRO A 151 -7.18 0.78 -15.30
C PRO A 151 -6.49 -0.52 -15.77
N LEU A 152 -6.55 -1.59 -14.97
CA LEU A 152 -6.02 -2.91 -15.30
C LEU A 152 -6.63 -3.42 -16.59
N GLU A 153 -5.80 -4.13 -17.35
CA GLU A 153 -6.13 -4.70 -18.65
C GLU A 153 -6.22 -6.23 -18.58
N ARG A 154 -6.90 -6.82 -19.57
CA ARG A 154 -6.94 -8.26 -19.74
C ARG A 154 -5.55 -8.86 -19.99
N ASN A 155 -5.33 -10.05 -19.45
CA ASN A 155 -4.10 -10.82 -19.50
C ASN A 155 -2.90 -10.06 -18.94
N TYR A 156 -3.11 -9.26 -17.88
CA TYR A 156 -2.04 -8.52 -17.24
C TYR A 156 -1.69 -9.11 -15.86
N PRO A 157 -0.41 -9.33 -15.54
CA PRO A 157 0.78 -9.13 -16.39
C PRO A 157 0.93 -10.19 -17.50
N SER A 158 0.30 -11.35 -17.35
CA SER A 158 0.13 -12.36 -18.39
C SER A 158 -1.23 -13.04 -18.24
N LYS A 159 -1.54 -13.99 -19.12
CA LYS A 159 -2.77 -14.80 -19.03
C LYS A 159 -2.76 -15.73 -17.82
N GLU A 160 -1.58 -16.24 -17.45
CA GLU A 160 -1.38 -17.20 -16.36
C GLU A 160 -1.36 -16.54 -14.99
N GLU A 161 -0.94 -15.27 -14.93
CA GLU A 161 -0.77 -14.49 -13.70
C GLU A 161 -1.80 -13.33 -13.61
N GLU A 162 -2.89 -13.42 -14.38
CA GLU A 162 -3.87 -12.34 -14.53
C GLU A 162 -4.40 -11.83 -13.17
N ILE A 163 -4.20 -10.54 -12.92
CA ILE A 163 -4.75 -9.86 -11.75
C ILE A 163 -6.25 -9.71 -11.97
N SER A 164 -7.10 -10.05 -10.99
CA SER A 164 -8.54 -9.89 -11.12
C SER A 164 -8.90 -8.42 -11.24
N PHE A 165 -9.79 -8.11 -12.18
CA PHE A 165 -10.20 -6.75 -12.47
C PHE A 165 -11.67 -6.69 -12.87
N ALA A 166 -12.36 -5.63 -12.42
CA ALA A 166 -13.67 -5.24 -12.93
C ALA A 166 -13.55 -4.58 -14.30
N THR A 167 -14.66 -4.22 -14.93
CA THR A 167 -14.63 -3.36 -16.14
C THR A 167 -13.88 -2.05 -15.85
N PRO A 168 -13.01 -1.57 -16.75
CA PRO A 168 -12.29 -0.30 -16.56
C PRO A 168 -13.21 0.86 -16.17
N GLY A 169 -12.85 1.57 -15.10
CA GLY A 169 -13.63 2.67 -14.52
C GLY A 169 -14.71 2.25 -13.51
N ILE A 170 -14.89 0.96 -13.26
CA ILE A 170 -15.90 0.43 -12.34
C ILE A 170 -15.23 -0.22 -11.14
N GLY A 171 -15.75 0.07 -9.94
CA GLY A 171 -15.30 -0.53 -8.69
C GLY A 171 -13.79 -0.38 -8.47
N GLU A 172 -13.15 -1.50 -8.15
CA GLU A 172 -11.72 -1.61 -7.83
C GLU A 172 -10.81 -1.46 -9.06
N ASN A 173 -11.37 -1.47 -10.29
CA ASN A 173 -10.59 -1.26 -11.51
C ASN A 173 -10.69 0.18 -12.02
N GLY A 174 -10.02 1.10 -11.32
CA GLY A 174 -9.93 2.51 -11.73
C GLY A 174 -11.22 3.31 -11.53
N GLY A 175 -12.18 2.79 -10.77
CA GLY A 175 -13.34 3.57 -10.31
C GLY A 175 -12.97 4.53 -9.19
N VAL A 176 -13.82 5.55 -8.97
CA VAL A 176 -13.71 6.43 -7.79
C VAL A 176 -14.23 5.69 -6.57
N PHE A 177 -13.32 5.09 -5.81
CA PHE A 177 -13.65 4.31 -4.64
C PHE A 177 -13.65 5.22 -3.40
N CYS A 178 -14.83 5.66 -2.97
CA CYS A 178 -14.99 6.71 -1.95
C CYS A 178 -14.26 6.42 -0.63
N HIS A 179 -14.22 5.15 -0.21
CA HIS A 179 -13.49 4.76 0.99
C HIS A 179 -11.99 5.06 0.84
N ALA A 180 -11.35 4.66 -0.26
CA ALA A 180 -9.92 4.91 -0.45
C ALA A 180 -9.61 6.42 -0.64
N ASN A 181 -10.57 7.21 -1.12
CA ASN A 181 -10.44 8.66 -1.22
C ASN A 181 -10.33 9.34 0.15
N THR A 182 -10.94 8.80 1.21
CA THR A 182 -10.85 9.43 2.54
C THR A 182 -9.42 9.41 3.09
N TRP A 183 -8.65 8.36 2.81
CA TRP A 183 -7.24 8.31 3.19
C TRP A 183 -6.40 9.30 2.41
N ALA A 184 -6.69 9.51 1.13
CA ALA A 184 -6.02 10.52 0.34
C ALA A 184 -6.29 11.93 0.90
N ILE A 185 -7.52 12.22 1.31
CA ILE A 185 -7.89 13.48 1.97
C ILE A 185 -7.10 13.66 3.27
N ILE A 186 -7.02 12.63 4.12
CA ILE A 186 -6.22 12.67 5.35
C ILE A 186 -4.74 12.94 5.02
N ALA A 187 -4.20 12.26 4.01
CA ALA A 187 -2.83 12.46 3.56
C ALA A 187 -2.56 13.90 3.10
N TYR A 188 -3.46 14.53 2.32
CA TYR A 188 -3.32 15.95 1.96
C TYR A 188 -3.35 16.87 3.18
N CYS A 189 -4.28 16.64 4.11
CA CYS A 189 -4.33 17.42 5.35
C CYS A 189 -3.03 17.30 6.15
N MET A 190 -2.46 16.09 6.27
CA MET A 190 -1.18 15.85 6.96
C MET A 190 0.01 16.57 6.30
N LEU A 191 -0.08 16.81 4.98
CA LEU A 191 0.92 17.56 4.20
C LEU A 191 0.62 19.07 4.16
N ASN A 192 -0.44 19.54 4.82
CA ASN A 192 -0.92 20.93 4.79
C ASN A 192 -1.30 21.41 3.37
N ARG A 193 -2.08 20.61 2.64
CA ARG A 193 -2.53 20.86 1.26
C ARG A 193 -4.04 20.85 1.12
#